data_AF-A0A7J8D8C3-F1
#
_entry.id   AF-A0A7J8D8C3-F1
#
_cell.length_a   1.000
_cell.length_b   1.000
_cell.length_c   1.000
_cell.angle_alpha   90.00
_cell.angle_beta   90.00
_cell.angle_gamma   90.00
#
_symmetry.space_group_name_H-M   'P 1'
#
loop_
_entity.id
_entity.type
_entity.pdbx_description
1 polymer ?
#
loop_
_entity_poly.entity_id
_entity_poly.type
_entity_poly.pdbx_seq_one_letter_code
_entity_poly.pdbx_strand_id
1 'polypeptide(L)'
;MLLEMLIDLRWTYVLYYSPKEVKVVARGFNSPNGITISPDKKYIYVADVADKNIHVMKIHDNRDLTLLKVIQLDTSVDNLTVDPDTGDVLAGCHPNVMKLILYNPKDPPQSEVLRIQDILSEKPRINTVYANNGSILQASSVAFAYKRKLLIGTIFDKALYCEL
;
A
#
# COMPACT_ATOMS: atom_id res chain seq x y z
N MET A 1 16.43 5.13 -7.95
CA MET A 1 15.00 5.30 -7.65
C MET A 1 14.44 6.68 -8.03
N LEU A 2 15.01 7.80 -7.54
CA LEU A 2 14.44 9.14 -7.80
C LEU A 2 14.49 9.56 -9.27
N LEU A 3 15.58 9.26 -9.99
CA LEU A 3 15.68 9.54 -11.41
C LEU A 3 14.60 8.77 -12.19
N GLU A 4 14.47 7.48 -11.89
CA GLU A 4 13.51 6.57 -12.49
C GLU A 4 12.07 7.04 -12.28
N MET A 5 11.73 7.54 -11.08
CA MET A 5 10.44 8.19 -10.81
C MET A 5 10.26 9.49 -11.62
N LEU A 6 11.30 10.31 -11.74
CA LEU A 6 11.25 11.59 -12.47
C LEU A 6 11.06 11.41 -13.99
N ILE A 7 11.59 10.33 -14.56
CA ILE A 7 11.45 10.01 -15.99
C ILE A 7 10.50 8.83 -16.28
N ASP A 8 9.65 8.47 -15.31
CA ASP A 8 8.61 7.42 -15.39
C ASP A 8 9.11 6.07 -15.94
N LEU A 9 10.29 5.65 -15.51
CA LEU A 9 10.85 4.35 -15.90
C LEU A 9 10.20 3.21 -15.12
N ARG A 10 9.17 2.62 -15.73
CA ARG A 10 8.37 1.51 -15.18
C ARG A 10 9.08 0.14 -15.25
N TRP A 11 10.30 0.06 -14.72
CA TRP A 11 11.16 -1.13 -14.81
C TRP A 11 10.99 -2.12 -13.66
N THR A 12 10.23 -1.75 -12.65
CA THR A 12 10.00 -2.60 -11.49
C THR A 12 8.94 -3.68 -11.80
N TYR A 13 8.99 -4.77 -11.05
CA TYR A 13 8.19 -5.96 -11.32
C TYR A 13 7.96 -6.77 -10.05
N VAL A 14 6.91 -7.60 -10.07
CA VAL A 14 6.60 -8.57 -9.02
C VAL A 14 7.10 -9.95 -9.43
N LEU A 15 7.79 -10.62 -8.51
CA LEU A 15 8.25 -11.99 -8.67
C LEU A 15 7.36 -12.96 -7.90
N TYR A 16 7.05 -14.09 -8.52
CA TYR A 16 6.66 -15.29 -7.80
C TYR A 16 7.91 -16.11 -7.52
N TYR A 17 8.02 -16.59 -6.28
CA TYR A 17 9.09 -17.46 -5.83
C TYR A 17 8.52 -18.74 -5.23
N SER A 18 9.13 -19.87 -5.57
CA SER A 18 9.00 -21.15 -4.89
C SER A 18 10.34 -21.90 -4.94
N PRO A 19 10.54 -22.95 -4.14
CA PRO A 19 11.76 -23.77 -4.22
C PRO A 19 12.05 -24.38 -5.60
N LYS A 20 11.05 -24.45 -6.49
CA LYS A 20 11.17 -25.07 -7.83
C LYS A 20 11.24 -24.05 -8.97
N GLU A 21 10.79 -22.83 -8.76
CA GLU A 21 10.62 -21.83 -9.81
C GLU A 21 10.71 -20.41 -9.26
N VAL A 22 11.37 -19.54 -10.00
CA VAL A 22 11.33 -18.09 -9.83
C VAL A 22 10.90 -17.47 -11.16
N LYS A 23 9.87 -16.63 -11.14
CA LYS A 23 9.39 -15.98 -12.37
C LYS A 23 8.83 -14.60 -12.12
N VAL A 24 8.97 -13.73 -13.12
CA VAL A 24 8.28 -12.44 -13.14
C VAL A 24 6.82 -12.67 -13.51
N VAL A 25 5.91 -12.22 -12.64
CA VAL A 25 4.46 -12.44 -12.79
C VAL A 25 3.68 -11.17 -13.05
N ALA A 26 4.28 -10.00 -12.83
CA ALA A 26 3.73 -8.71 -13.22
C ALA A 26 4.84 -7.67 -13.44
N ARG A 27 4.64 -6.73 -14.37
CA ARG A 27 5.59 -5.66 -14.74
C ARG A 27 4.84 -4.35 -14.93
N GLY A 28 5.58 -3.26 -15.12
CA GLY A 28 5.02 -1.97 -15.53
C GLY A 28 4.62 -1.06 -14.37
N PHE A 29 5.15 -1.35 -13.17
CA PHE A 29 4.99 -0.49 -12.00
C PHE A 29 6.05 0.61 -11.99
N ASN A 30 5.72 1.74 -11.39
CA ASN A 30 6.63 2.86 -11.21
C ASN A 30 7.48 2.64 -9.95
N SER A 31 6.84 2.42 -8.79
CA SER A 31 7.51 2.06 -7.53
C SER A 31 6.62 1.16 -6.66
N PRO A 32 6.53 -0.14 -6.97
CA PRO A 32 5.73 -1.09 -6.21
C PRO A 32 6.41 -1.33 -4.86
N ASN A 33 5.62 -1.31 -3.79
CA ASN A 33 6.13 -1.50 -2.43
C ASN A 33 5.28 -2.52 -1.67
N GLY A 34 4.13 -2.10 -1.14
CA GLY A 34 3.23 -3.00 -0.45
C GLY A 34 2.64 -4.06 -1.37
N ILE A 35 2.67 -5.32 -0.94
CA ILE A 35 2.00 -6.43 -1.62
C ILE A 35 1.27 -7.29 -0.59
N THR A 36 0.01 -7.63 -0.87
CA THR A 36 -0.78 -8.52 -0.02
C THR A 36 -1.78 -9.34 -0.84
N ILE A 37 -2.49 -10.25 -0.19
CA ILE A 37 -3.38 -11.23 -0.83
C ILE A 37 -4.78 -11.19 -0.22
N SER A 38 -5.81 -11.36 -1.04
CA SER A 38 -7.19 -11.48 -0.58
C SER A 38 -7.37 -12.72 0.33
N PRO A 39 -8.37 -12.71 1.25
CA PRO A 39 -8.61 -13.84 2.15
C PRO A 39 -8.90 -15.16 1.42
N ASP A 40 -9.59 -15.08 0.28
CA ASP A 40 -9.90 -16.23 -0.58
C ASP A 40 -8.73 -16.65 -1.50
N LYS A 41 -7.60 -15.94 -1.44
CA LYS A 41 -6.37 -16.18 -2.19
C LYS A 41 -6.56 -16.16 -3.71
N LYS A 42 -7.56 -15.44 -4.21
CA LYS A 42 -7.80 -15.26 -5.65
C LYS A 42 -7.22 -13.97 -6.21
N TYR A 43 -6.87 -13.02 -5.35
CA TYR A 43 -6.41 -11.70 -5.76
C TYR A 43 -5.15 -11.28 -4.99
N ILE A 44 -4.24 -10.62 -5.68
CA ILE A 44 -3.11 -9.89 -5.09
C ILE A 44 -3.37 -8.39 -5.24
N TYR A 45 -3.04 -7.63 -4.21
CA TYR A 45 -3.06 -6.18 -4.22
C TYR A 45 -1.63 -5.67 -4.15
N VAL A 46 -1.23 -4.80 -5.09
CA VAL A 46 0.11 -4.21 -5.14
C VAL A 46 -0.04 -2.69 -5.05
N ALA A 47 0.55 -2.07 -4.04
CA ALA A 47 0.66 -0.63 -3.92
C ALA A 47 1.79 -0.12 -4.83
N ASP A 48 1.50 0.86 -5.67
CA ASP A 48 2.48 1.62 -6.44
C ASP A 48 2.61 3.03 -5.84
N VAL A 49 3.70 3.24 -5.10
CA VAL A 49 3.93 4.43 -4.26
C VAL A 49 4.01 5.70 -5.11
N ALA A 50 4.70 5.59 -6.25
CA ALA A 50 5.01 6.72 -7.13
C ALA A 50 3.78 7.13 -7.95
N ASP A 51 2.98 6.16 -8.40
CA ASP A 51 1.74 6.41 -9.13
C ASP A 51 0.53 6.65 -8.20
N LYS A 52 0.72 6.56 -6.87
CA LYS A 52 -0.33 6.76 -5.87
C LYS A 52 -1.54 5.85 -6.08
N ASN A 53 -1.31 4.58 -6.42
CA ASN A 53 -2.41 3.69 -6.76
C ASN A 53 -2.21 2.27 -6.21
N ILE A 54 -3.29 1.48 -6.25
CA ILE A 54 -3.27 0.06 -5.93
C ILE A 54 -3.71 -0.72 -7.14
N HIS A 55 -2.87 -1.65 -7.59
CA HIS A 55 -3.19 -2.62 -8.62
C HIS A 55 -3.91 -3.82 -7.99
N VAL A 56 -5.11 -4.11 -8.47
CA VAL A 56 -5.86 -5.34 -8.14
C VAL A 56 -5.59 -6.37 -9.21
N MET A 57 -4.95 -7.47 -8.84
CA MET A 57 -4.45 -8.48 -9.76
C MET A 57 -5.13 -9.83 -9.50
N LYS A 58 -5.63 -10.50 -10.53
CA LYS A 58 -6.15 -11.88 -10.43
C LYS A 58 -4.99 -12.87 -10.42
N ILE A 59 -5.05 -13.84 -9.51
CA ILE A 59 -4.13 -14.98 -9.47
C ILE A 59 -4.69 -16.12 -10.33
N HIS A 60 -3.87 -16.67 -11.22
CA HIS A 60 -4.19 -17.86 -12.00
C HIS A 60 -3.57 -19.12 -11.39
N ASP A 61 -4.04 -20.30 -11.82
CA ASP A 61 -3.55 -21.59 -11.29
C ASP A 61 -2.04 -21.77 -11.47
N ASN A 62 -1.51 -21.25 -12.59
CA ASN A 62 -0.10 -21.26 -12.88
C ASN A 62 0.70 -20.21 -12.09
N ARG A 63 0.09 -19.40 -11.22
CA ARG A 63 0.67 -18.29 -10.44
C ARG A 63 0.95 -17.00 -11.21
N ASP A 64 0.59 -16.92 -12.49
CA ASP A 64 0.64 -15.63 -13.18
C ASP A 64 -0.38 -14.66 -12.61
N LEU A 65 -0.10 -13.37 -12.77
CA LEU A 65 -0.99 -12.29 -12.34
C LEU A 65 -1.48 -11.51 -13.55
N THR A 66 -2.78 -11.24 -13.61
CA THR A 66 -3.36 -10.32 -14.59
C THR A 66 -4.01 -9.14 -13.90
N LEU A 67 -3.71 -7.93 -14.34
CA LEU A 67 -4.36 -6.72 -13.86
C LEU A 67 -5.86 -6.78 -14.12
N LEU A 68 -6.67 -6.64 -13.07
CA LEU A 68 -8.12 -6.48 -13.16
C LEU A 68 -8.51 -5.01 -13.18
N LYS A 69 -7.92 -4.21 -12.27
CA LYS A 69 -8.16 -2.77 -12.21
C LYS A 69 -7.10 -2.05 -11.39
N VAL A 70 -7.07 -0.74 -11.51
CA VAL A 70 -6.25 0.17 -10.73
C VAL A 70 -7.16 1.06 -9.88
N ILE A 71 -6.83 1.23 -8.60
CA ILE A 71 -7.51 2.15 -7.69
C ILE A 71 -6.59 3.34 -7.48
N GLN A 72 -6.96 4.48 -8.05
CA GLN A 72 -6.22 5.73 -7.88
C GLN A 72 -6.51 6.34 -6.50
N LEU A 73 -5.46 6.83 -5.85
CA LEU A 73 -5.50 7.52 -4.57
C LEU A 73 -4.86 8.91 -4.70
N ASP A 74 -5.15 9.79 -3.75
CA ASP A 74 -4.55 11.13 -3.68
C ASP A 74 -3.23 11.15 -2.88
N THR A 75 -2.86 10.01 -2.30
CA THR A 75 -1.75 9.81 -1.36
C THR A 75 -0.80 8.72 -1.85
N SER A 76 0.49 8.82 -1.52
CA SER A 76 1.45 7.77 -1.86
C SER A 76 1.26 6.57 -0.93
N VAL A 77 0.62 5.53 -1.44
CA VAL A 77 0.35 4.29 -0.69
C VAL A 77 1.61 3.46 -0.54
N ASP A 78 1.87 2.99 0.69
CA ASP A 78 3.06 2.24 1.06
C ASP A 78 2.71 0.76 1.28
N ASN A 79 2.65 0.27 2.52
CA ASN A 79 2.27 -1.11 2.80
C ASN A 79 0.75 -1.31 2.87
N LEU A 80 0.32 -2.51 2.46
CA LEU A 80 -1.07 -2.96 2.49
C LEU A 80 -1.23 -4.11 3.48
N THR A 81 -2.28 -4.07 4.29
CA THR A 81 -2.75 -5.24 5.06
C THR A 81 -4.21 -5.54 4.72
N VAL A 82 -4.65 -6.74 5.05
CA VAL A 82 -6.04 -7.16 4.87
C VAL A 82 -6.61 -7.50 6.24
N ASP A 83 -7.74 -6.90 6.58
CA ASP A 83 -8.54 -7.30 7.73
C ASP A 83 -9.11 -8.71 7.46
N PRO A 84 -8.72 -9.73 8.24
CA PRO A 84 -9.13 -11.11 7.97
C PRO A 84 -10.63 -11.34 8.19
N ASP A 85 -11.30 -10.50 9.00
CA ASP A 85 -12.72 -10.66 9.33
C ASP A 85 -13.62 -10.08 8.24
N THR A 86 -13.18 -8.99 7.59
CA THR A 86 -14.00 -8.25 6.60
C THR A 86 -13.49 -8.36 5.17
N GLY A 87 -12.20 -8.65 4.98
CA GLY A 87 -11.51 -8.55 3.69
C GLY A 87 -11.20 -7.12 3.26
N ASP A 88 -11.47 -6.12 4.11
CA ASP A 88 -11.11 -4.73 3.84
C ASP A 88 -9.59 -4.56 3.81
N VAL A 89 -9.11 -3.71 2.91
CA VAL A 89 -7.69 -3.39 2.81
C VAL A 89 -7.39 -2.16 3.64
N LEU A 90 -6.37 -2.24 4.50
CA LEU A 90 -5.80 -1.10 5.18
C LEU A 90 -4.48 -0.72 4.52
N ALA A 91 -4.28 0.57 4.31
CA ALA A 91 -3.10 1.11 3.67
C ALA A 91 -2.44 2.14 4.59
N GLY A 92 -1.15 1.99 4.84
CA GLY A 92 -0.33 3.08 5.36
C GLY A 92 0.11 3.97 4.20
N CYS A 93 0.03 5.29 4.38
CA CYS A 93 0.18 6.24 3.29
C CYS A 93 1.04 7.45 3.68
N HIS A 94 1.62 8.07 2.65
CA HIS A 94 2.41 9.30 2.71
C HIS A 94 1.71 10.42 1.91
N PRO A 95 0.94 11.31 2.57
CA PRO A 95 0.24 12.42 1.89
C PRO A 95 1.17 13.30 1.06
N ASN A 96 2.39 13.53 1.56
CA ASN A 96 3.46 14.20 0.84
C ASN A 96 4.76 13.41 0.94
N VAL A 97 4.99 12.52 -0.03
CA VAL A 97 6.20 11.68 -0.11
C VAL A 97 7.50 12.50 -0.19
N MET A 98 7.46 13.77 -0.64
CA MET A 98 8.66 14.60 -0.68
C MET A 98 9.18 14.93 0.72
N LYS A 99 8.30 15.04 1.73
CA LYS A 99 8.72 15.25 3.13
C LYS A 99 9.41 14.02 3.73
N LEU A 100 9.14 12.84 3.18
CA LEU A 100 9.84 11.61 3.53
C LEU A 100 11.23 11.57 2.87
N ILE A 101 11.31 11.90 1.57
CA ILE A 101 12.57 11.89 0.80
C ILE A 101 13.53 12.99 1.28
N LEU A 102 13.01 14.20 1.48
CA LEU A 102 13.75 15.37 1.93
C LEU A 102 13.38 15.68 3.39
N TYR A 103 13.73 14.75 4.27
CA TYR A 103 13.35 14.84 5.67
C TYR A 103 13.83 16.14 6.33
N ASN A 104 12.89 16.84 6.97
CA ASN A 104 13.15 18.03 7.76
C ASN A 104 12.43 17.90 9.11
N PRO A 105 13.15 17.86 10.25
CA PRO A 105 12.51 17.71 11.55
C PRO A 105 11.62 18.92 11.94
N LYS A 106 11.79 20.09 11.31
CA LYS A 106 10.91 21.26 11.51
C LYS A 106 9.65 21.21 10.64
N ASP A 107 9.61 20.33 9.65
CA ASP A 107 8.47 20.10 8.76
C ASP A 107 8.34 18.59 8.45
N PRO A 108 8.03 17.77 9.46
CA PRO A 108 8.10 16.32 9.33
C PRO A 108 7.03 15.75 8.38
N PRO A 109 7.23 14.52 7.85
CA PRO A 109 6.24 13.86 7.03
C PRO A 109 4.97 13.53 7.82
N GLN A 110 3.82 13.66 7.15
CA GLN A 110 2.52 13.27 7.71
C GLN A 110 2.37 11.76 7.81
N SER A 111 1.37 11.33 8.56
CA SER A 111 0.88 9.95 8.57
C SER A 111 -0.59 9.92 8.16
N GLU A 112 -0.96 8.91 7.39
CA GLU A 112 -2.33 8.65 6.95
C GLU A 112 -2.57 7.13 6.87
N VAL A 113 -3.76 6.71 7.31
CA VAL A 113 -4.25 5.35 7.15
C VAL A 113 -5.57 5.39 6.41
N LEU A 114 -5.65 4.68 5.29
CA LEU A 114 -6.87 4.48 4.53
C LEU A 114 -7.44 3.08 4.79
N ARG A 115 -8.77 2.99 4.84
CA ARG A 115 -9.53 1.74 4.75
C ARG A 115 -10.28 1.70 3.43
N ILE A 116 -10.04 0.65 2.65
CA ILE A 116 -10.60 0.44 1.34
C ILE A 116 -11.53 -0.77 1.42
N GLN A 117 -12.82 -0.53 1.22
CA GLN A 117 -13.86 -1.53 1.33
C GLN A 117 -14.43 -1.87 -0.03
N ASP A 118 -14.94 -3.10 -0.17
CA ASP A 118 -15.49 -3.62 -1.42
C ASP A 118 -14.52 -3.40 -2.59
N ILE A 119 -13.25 -3.75 -2.36
CA ILE A 119 -12.14 -3.43 -3.26
C ILE A 119 -12.34 -3.98 -4.69
N LEU A 120 -13.19 -4.99 -4.88
CA LEU A 120 -13.52 -5.56 -6.20
C LEU A 120 -14.69 -4.87 -6.92
N SER A 121 -15.48 -4.05 -6.22
CA SER A 121 -16.62 -3.32 -6.82
C SER A 121 -16.17 -2.27 -7.85
N GLU A 122 -17.07 -1.78 -8.69
CA GLU A 122 -16.75 -0.70 -9.64
C GLU A 122 -16.26 0.58 -8.93
N LYS A 123 -16.83 0.87 -7.75
CA LYS A 123 -16.50 2.04 -6.92
C LYS A 123 -16.25 1.61 -5.47
N PRO A 124 -15.01 1.20 -5.14
CA PRO A 124 -14.62 0.92 -3.76
C PRO A 124 -14.86 2.12 -2.87
N ARG A 125 -15.26 1.88 -1.61
CA ARG A 125 -15.31 2.95 -0.60
C ARG A 125 -13.93 3.13 0.01
N ILE A 126 -13.43 4.36 0.03
CA ILE A 126 -12.11 4.70 0.54
C ILE A 126 -12.30 5.74 1.64
N ASN A 127 -11.97 5.37 2.87
CA ASN A 127 -12.14 6.23 4.04
C ASN A 127 -10.81 6.43 4.74
N THR A 128 -10.50 7.66 5.14
CA THR A 128 -9.39 7.94 6.06
C THR A 128 -9.79 7.53 7.47
N VAL A 129 -9.03 6.60 8.07
CA VAL A 129 -9.27 6.11 9.43
C VAL A 129 -8.39 6.84 10.44
N TYR A 130 -7.20 7.27 10.02
CA TYR A 130 -6.30 8.06 10.82
C TYR A 130 -5.53 9.03 9.93
N ALA A 131 -5.33 10.26 10.40
CA ALA A 131 -4.44 11.22 9.77
C ALA A 131 -3.84 12.16 10.83
N ASN A 132 -2.54 12.41 10.75
CA ASN A 132 -1.90 13.48 11.52
C ASN A 132 -0.75 14.12 10.74
N ASN A 133 -0.42 15.36 11.10
CA ASN A 133 0.56 16.20 10.40
C ASN A 133 2.04 15.91 10.74
N GLY A 134 2.36 14.75 11.32
CA GLY A 134 3.72 14.42 11.81
C GLY A 134 4.00 14.79 13.28
N SER A 135 3.09 15.51 13.96
CA SER A 135 3.29 15.89 15.38
C SER A 135 3.20 14.72 16.38
N ILE A 136 2.38 13.71 16.09
CA ILE A 136 2.17 12.53 16.95
C ILE A 136 2.94 11.33 16.39
N LEU A 137 2.74 11.07 15.10
CA LEU A 137 3.33 9.96 14.36
C LEU A 137 3.81 10.46 13.00
N GLN A 138 5.03 10.11 12.59
CA GLN A 138 5.61 10.54 11.31
C GLN A 138 5.74 9.36 10.33
N ALA A 139 5.40 9.59 9.06
CA ALA A 139 5.61 8.63 7.97
C ALA A 139 5.03 7.22 8.25
N SER A 140 3.72 7.13 8.53
CA SER A 140 3.02 5.85 8.60
C SER A 140 3.24 5.03 7.33
N SER A 141 3.69 3.79 7.51
CA SER A 141 3.98 2.87 6.43
C SER A 141 2.96 1.74 6.36
N VAL A 142 2.45 1.29 7.50
CA VAL A 142 1.56 0.13 7.60
C VAL A 142 0.51 0.36 8.69
N ALA A 143 -0.67 -0.21 8.51
CA ALA A 143 -1.70 -0.26 9.53
C ALA A 143 -2.41 -1.61 9.55
N PHE A 144 -2.83 -2.05 10.73
CA PHE A 144 -3.58 -3.30 10.91
C PHE A 144 -4.68 -3.09 11.95
N ALA A 145 -5.90 -3.53 11.63
CA ALA A 145 -7.04 -3.48 12.54
C ALA A 145 -7.40 -4.87 13.07
N TYR A 146 -7.65 -4.96 14.37
CA TYR A 146 -8.11 -6.19 15.02
C TYR A 146 -8.96 -5.88 16.24
N LYS A 147 -10.17 -6.44 16.32
CA LYS A 147 -11.10 -6.26 17.47
C LYS A 147 -11.24 -4.79 17.91
N ARG A 148 -11.58 -3.89 16.97
CA ARG A 148 -11.70 -2.44 17.18
C ARG A 148 -10.42 -1.73 17.67
N LYS A 149 -9.27 -2.34 17.49
CA LYS A 149 -7.97 -1.73 17.78
C LYS A 149 -7.23 -1.53 16.47
N LEU A 150 -6.56 -0.40 16.32
CA LEU A 150 -5.73 -0.06 15.18
C LEU A 150 -4.28 0.08 15.64
N LEU A 151 -3.38 -0.66 15.00
CA LEU A 151 -1.94 -0.53 15.15
C LEU A 151 -1.36 0.06 13.87
N ILE A 152 -0.59 1.15 14.00
CA ILE A 152 0.02 1.88 12.89
C ILE A 152 1.54 1.86 13.09
N GLY A 153 2.27 1.33 12.11
CA GLY A 153 3.72 1.34 12.06
C GLY A 153 4.24 2.42 11.11
N THR A 154 5.46 2.91 11.36
CA THR A 154 6.11 3.94 10.56
C THR A 154 7.40 3.42 9.92
N ILE A 155 7.93 4.19 8.95
CA ILE A 155 9.22 3.86 8.33
C ILE A 155 10.38 3.98 9.34
N PHE A 156 10.39 5.04 10.16
CA PHE A 156 11.56 5.34 11.01
C PHE A 156 11.25 5.99 12.37
N ASP A 157 9.99 6.32 12.67
CA ASP A 157 9.63 7.02 13.90
C ASP A 157 9.19 6.02 14.98
N LYS A 158 7.90 5.99 15.33
CA LYS A 158 7.33 5.15 16.39
C LYS A 158 6.25 4.23 15.81
N ALA A 159 5.51 3.58 16.69
CA ALA A 159 4.23 2.98 16.37
C ALA A 159 3.12 3.66 17.18
N LEU A 160 1.92 3.70 16.64
CA LEU A 160 0.72 4.19 17.32
C LEU A 160 -0.28 3.05 17.50
N TYR A 161 -0.86 2.97 18.69
CA TYR A 161 -1.95 2.07 19.00
C TYR A 161 -3.16 2.88 19.45
N CYS A 162 -4.33 2.64 18.85
CA CYS A 162 -5.56 3.38 19.13
C CYS A 162 -6.81 2.48 19.07
N GLU A 163 -7.89 2.95 19.69
CA GLU A 163 -9.22 2.33 19.61
C GLU A 163 -10.03 2.96 18.47
N LEU A 164 -10.79 2.12 17.75
CA LEU A 164 -11.66 2.48 16.62
C LEU A 164 -13.11 2.69 17.03
#